data_AF-A0A8B8LAK5-F1
#
_entry.id   AF-A0A8B8LAK5-F1
#
_cell.length_a   1.000
_cell.length_b   1.000
_cell.length_c   1.000
_cell.angle_alpha   90.00
_cell.angle_beta   90.00
_cell.angle_gamma   90.00
#
_symmetry.space_group_name_H-M   'P 1'
#
loop_
_entity.id
_entity.type
_entity.pdbx_description
1 polymer ?
#
loop_
_entity_poly.entity_id
_entity_poly.type
_entity_poly.pdbx_seq_one_letter_code
_entity_poly.pdbx_strand_id
1 'polypeptide(L)'
;MDTQSDEDSGDVDVGGVLFSGEAIEDLGNETTAMMNRLELNLACFSEKVANLSIFVMHLETLEVELEALVLDEEDSNNVDMDCVGKCLEFDLLCGVLGSVVRELDGFLETLHADIADGGERVSSCNLWEDKLCGSEQCLKQSEEQFLEIKKQSASFQSTLSSYKREENGNVEEGEIMREDDQSLNENTVINMQTIEQQRNILRMLEKSLANEMDLEKNFNDSRQIEEKLKQRMASLEQELILVEEEAIDVWEKWFEADNAREILTGISKDLLGKLQISQFNLNGLSQRECQLLNVKASADEYQRQYNILCSEMRDMENLIVELKENASNAENRANTAEAQCQLLRETNDELNKQLVLLKDGGGKSERVESLERQLRESDLQLQHAVASAEASQEKQSMLYSAIKDMEHVIKDLKSKVSKAESRADSAEEKCIILSESNADLNEELSFLRSRLECLEGSLHQVEEAKVATAKDMGKQAKVFKNLLMQLAVERERLNKQLSFLASENKILVVKLKQTYKDPSPAVSVSLATDHEVDKKNLSANDNEVNIADSMPDAGTMRRIDAGVLNVRHIILSVLVLLVSAMVYLYFKDVDVDVDVSP
;
A
#
# COMPACT_ATOMS: atom_id res chain seq x y z
N MET A 1 -68.66 -16.62 -24.97
CA MET A 1 -68.64 -17.33 -23.69
C MET A 1 -67.78 -16.48 -22.77
N ASP A 2 -68.28 -15.29 -22.43
CA ASP A 2 -69.16 -14.97 -21.27
C ASP A 2 -68.21 -14.54 -20.14
N THR A 3 -68.24 -13.34 -19.53
CA THR A 3 -69.21 -12.24 -19.36
C THR A 3 -68.38 -11.09 -18.71
N GLN A 4 -68.37 -9.82 -19.16
CA GLN A 4 -69.30 -8.71 -18.82
C GLN A 4 -69.26 -8.39 -17.30
N SER A 5 -69.05 -7.18 -16.75
CA SER A 5 -69.43 -5.77 -17.01
C SER A 5 -68.84 -4.95 -15.83
N ASP A 6 -68.22 -3.77 -15.94
CA ASP A 6 -68.66 -2.37 -16.22
C ASP A 6 -68.51 -1.45 -14.97
N GLU A 7 -68.28 -0.16 -15.27
CA GLU A 7 -68.33 1.08 -14.44
C GLU A 7 -67.11 1.39 -13.55
N ASP A 8 -66.17 2.26 -13.95
CA ASP A 8 -66.19 3.71 -14.22
C ASP A 8 -66.35 4.60 -12.96
N SER A 9 -65.27 5.28 -12.56
CA SER A 9 -65.31 6.70 -12.23
C SER A 9 -63.91 7.29 -12.04
N GLY A 10 -63.65 8.40 -12.74
CA GLY A 10 -62.98 9.56 -12.13
C GLY A 10 -61.48 9.68 -12.33
N ASP A 11 -61.10 10.24 -13.48
CA ASP A 11 -59.85 10.95 -13.70
C ASP A 11 -59.55 11.97 -12.58
N VAL A 12 -58.37 11.86 -11.97
CA VAL A 12 -57.64 13.04 -11.48
C VAL A 12 -56.21 12.91 -12.02
N ASP A 13 -56.03 13.50 -13.19
CA ASP A 13 -54.74 13.93 -13.71
C ASP A 13 -54.07 14.86 -12.69
N VAL A 14 -53.13 14.31 -11.92
CA VAL A 14 -52.03 15.09 -11.34
C VAL A 14 -50.78 14.70 -12.10
N GLY A 15 -50.65 15.21 -13.33
CA GLY A 15 -49.42 15.82 -13.85
C GLY A 15 -48.13 15.10 -13.47
N GLY A 16 -48.07 13.79 -13.67
CA GLY A 16 -46.83 13.04 -13.67
C GLY A 16 -46.11 13.37 -14.96
N VAL A 17 -45.24 14.37 -14.94
CA VAL A 17 -44.21 14.52 -15.97
C VAL A 17 -43.40 13.22 -15.92
N LEU A 18 -43.71 12.28 -16.81
CA LEU A 18 -42.87 11.13 -17.09
C LEU A 18 -41.60 11.68 -17.74
N PHE A 19 -40.63 12.02 -16.90
CA PHE A 19 -39.26 12.21 -17.31
C PHE A 19 -38.79 10.93 -18.01
N SER A 20 -38.09 11.09 -19.13
CA SER A 20 -37.49 9.98 -19.85
C SER A 20 -36.66 9.13 -18.87
N GLY A 21 -36.63 7.81 -19.06
CA GLY A 21 -35.86 6.90 -18.19
C GLY A 21 -34.38 7.28 -18.07
N GLU A 22 -33.86 8.02 -19.05
CA GLU A 22 -32.51 8.59 -19.05
C GLU A 22 -32.34 9.74 -18.04
N ALA A 23 -33.36 10.60 -17.84
CA ALA A 23 -33.30 11.71 -16.88
C ALA A 23 -33.52 11.27 -15.41
N ILE A 24 -34.20 10.14 -15.19
CA ILE A 24 -34.39 9.55 -13.85
C ILE A 24 -33.12 8.85 -13.38
N GLU A 25 -32.40 8.19 -14.30
CA GLU A 25 -31.11 7.57 -14.03
C GLU A 25 -30.02 8.64 -13.78
N ASP A 26 -30.01 9.72 -14.57
CA ASP A 26 -29.06 10.83 -14.41
C ASP A 26 -29.28 11.62 -13.10
N LEU A 27 -30.53 11.90 -12.74
CA LEU A 27 -30.88 12.51 -11.45
C LEU A 27 -30.55 11.59 -10.27
N GLY A 28 -30.76 10.27 -10.43
CA GLY A 28 -30.39 9.27 -9.41
C GLY A 28 -28.89 9.20 -9.17
N ASN A 29 -28.09 9.30 -10.24
CA ASN A 29 -26.63 9.31 -10.17
C ASN A 29 -26.11 10.62 -9.54
N GLU A 30 -26.65 11.77 -9.93
CA GLU A 30 -26.27 13.08 -9.39
C GLU A 30 -26.60 13.19 -7.89
N THR A 31 -27.77 12.70 -7.48
CA THR A 31 -28.21 12.71 -6.07
C THR A 31 -27.37 11.75 -5.22
N THR A 32 -27.00 10.59 -5.76
CA THR A 32 -26.11 9.63 -5.07
C THR A 32 -24.71 10.18 -4.90
N ALA A 33 -24.17 10.85 -5.92
CA ALA A 33 -22.86 11.51 -5.85
C ALA A 33 -22.85 12.66 -4.83
N MET A 34 -23.92 13.46 -4.77
CA MET A 34 -24.09 14.51 -3.76
C MET A 34 -24.15 13.94 -2.34
N MET A 35 -24.87 12.83 -2.13
CA MET A 35 -24.96 12.17 -0.83
C MET A 35 -23.61 11.61 -0.36
N ASN A 36 -22.87 10.94 -1.25
CA ASN A 36 -21.54 10.43 -0.93
C ASN A 36 -20.57 11.58 -0.59
N ARG A 37 -20.70 12.73 -1.27
CA ARG A 37 -19.93 13.94 -0.96
C ARG A 37 -20.28 14.49 0.42
N LEU A 38 -21.56 14.50 0.77
CA LEU A 38 -22.06 14.92 2.09
C LEU A 38 -21.55 14.01 3.21
N GLU A 39 -21.65 12.69 3.04
CA GLU A 39 -21.16 11.69 3.99
C GLU A 39 -19.64 11.79 4.20
N LEU A 40 -18.88 12.02 3.12
CA LEU A 40 -17.43 12.20 3.20
C LEU A 40 -17.05 13.51 3.92
N ASN A 41 -17.70 14.62 3.58
CA ASN A 41 -17.46 15.92 4.22
C ASN A 41 -17.82 15.87 5.71
N LEU A 42 -18.91 15.20 6.06
CA LEU A 42 -19.32 14.99 7.44
C LEU A 42 -18.34 14.10 8.21
N ALA A 43 -17.88 13.00 7.62
CA ALA A 43 -16.87 12.14 8.23
C ALA A 43 -15.55 12.90 8.46
N CYS A 44 -15.11 13.68 7.48
CA CYS A 44 -13.94 14.56 7.58
C CYS A 44 -14.09 15.60 8.69
N PHE A 45 -15.26 16.25 8.80
CA PHE A 45 -15.56 17.18 9.88
C PHE A 45 -15.48 16.49 11.24
N SER A 46 -16.16 15.35 11.39
CA SER A 46 -16.20 14.58 12.64
C SER A 46 -14.79 14.11 13.07
N GLU A 47 -13.97 13.63 12.13
CA GLU A 47 -12.58 13.26 12.39
C GLU A 47 -11.73 14.47 12.82
N LYS A 48 -11.87 15.61 12.15
CA LYS A 48 -11.18 16.86 12.52
C LYS A 48 -11.58 17.34 13.91
N VAL A 49 -12.87 17.30 14.25
CA VAL A 49 -13.37 17.65 15.59
C VAL A 49 -12.81 16.70 16.66
N ALA A 50 -12.78 15.39 16.40
CA ALA A 50 -12.23 14.41 17.32
C ALA A 50 -10.72 14.61 17.56
N ASN A 51 -9.95 14.86 16.49
CA ASN A 51 -8.53 15.16 16.59
C ASN A 51 -8.28 16.47 17.36
N LEU A 52 -9.13 17.47 17.14
CA LEU A 52 -9.05 18.74 17.84
C LEU A 52 -9.40 18.60 19.32
N SER A 53 -10.31 17.69 19.68
CA SER A 53 -10.60 17.36 21.09
C SER A 53 -9.37 16.78 21.80
N ILE A 54 -8.60 15.91 21.13
CA ILE A 54 -7.33 15.40 21.67
C ILE A 54 -6.31 16.54 21.82
N PHE A 55 -6.23 17.44 20.84
CA PHE A 55 -5.33 18.60 20.91
C PHE A 55 -5.69 19.54 22.07
N VAL A 56 -6.98 19.81 22.29
CA VAL A 56 -7.45 20.61 23.43
C VAL A 56 -7.10 19.94 24.76
N MET A 57 -7.23 18.62 24.88
CA MET A 57 -6.82 17.90 26.10
C MET A 57 -5.33 18.11 26.45
N HIS A 58 -4.44 18.16 25.44
CA HIS A 58 -3.01 18.44 25.67
C HIS A 58 -2.80 19.91 26.08
N LEU A 59 -3.54 20.83 25.49
CA LEU A 59 -3.55 22.24 25.89
C LEU A 59 -4.05 22.44 27.32
N GLU A 60 -5.08 21.72 27.76
CA GLU A 60 -5.55 21.75 29.16
C GLU A 60 -4.46 21.26 30.12
N THR A 61 -3.72 20.23 29.73
CA THR A 61 -2.61 19.71 30.54
C THR A 61 -1.50 20.77 30.66
N LEU A 62 -1.18 21.45 29.55
CA LEU A 62 -0.20 22.52 29.53
C LEU A 62 -0.66 23.76 30.32
N GLU A 63 -1.95 24.10 30.31
CA GLU A 63 -2.54 25.17 31.14
C GLU A 63 -2.36 24.87 32.63
N VAL A 64 -2.66 23.63 33.06
CA VAL A 64 -2.49 23.20 34.46
C VAL A 64 -1.02 23.21 34.89
N GLU A 65 -0.10 22.81 34.01
CA GLU A 65 1.34 22.87 34.27
C GLU A 65 1.83 24.33 34.41
N LEU A 66 1.30 25.24 33.58
CA LEU A 66 1.61 26.67 33.67
C LEU A 66 1.07 27.30 34.95
N GLU A 67 -0.17 27.00 35.34
CA GLU A 67 -0.73 27.47 36.61
C GLU A 67 0.10 26.98 37.81
N ALA A 68 0.62 25.75 37.77
CA ALA A 68 1.48 25.22 38.83
C ALA A 68 2.83 25.96 38.92
N LEU A 69 3.44 26.27 37.77
CA LEU A 69 4.72 26.99 37.71
C LEU A 69 4.58 28.45 38.17
N VAL A 70 3.46 29.11 37.85
CA VAL A 70 3.20 30.49 38.27
C VAL A 70 2.98 30.60 39.78
N LEU A 71 2.41 29.57 40.42
CA LEU A 71 2.20 29.53 41.88
C LEU A 71 3.50 29.27 42.67
N ASP A 72 4.48 28.59 42.07
CA ASP A 72 5.77 28.28 42.71
C ASP A 72 6.75 29.48 42.68
N GLU A 73 6.48 30.54 41.90
CA GLU A 73 7.35 31.72 41.77
C GLU A 73 7.12 32.84 42.81
N GLU A 74 6.14 32.75 43.70
CA GLU A 74 5.88 33.81 44.71
C GLU A 74 7.06 34.05 45.70
N ASP A 75 8.04 33.14 45.78
CA ASP A 75 9.17 33.23 46.71
C ASP A 75 10.55 33.55 46.05
N SER A 76 10.63 33.76 44.73
CA SER A 76 11.91 33.96 44.04
C SER A 76 11.83 34.95 42.87
N ASN A 77 12.44 36.13 43.01
CA ASN A 77 12.50 37.23 42.02
C ASN A 77 13.34 36.91 40.74
N ASN A 78 13.50 35.66 40.36
CA ASN A 78 14.12 35.27 39.09
C ASN A 78 13.09 34.49 38.27
N VAL A 79 12.48 35.17 37.30
CA VAL A 79 11.63 34.55 36.27
C VAL A 79 12.38 33.38 35.65
N ASP A 80 11.88 32.16 35.87
CA ASP A 80 12.46 30.95 35.33
C ASP A 80 12.32 30.95 33.80
N MET A 81 13.43 30.73 33.10
CA MET A 81 13.45 30.73 31.64
C MET A 81 12.61 29.57 31.06
N ASP A 82 12.43 28.48 31.83
CA ASP A 82 11.54 27.36 31.48
C ASP A 82 10.05 27.78 31.51
N CYS A 83 9.64 28.59 32.49
CA CYS A 83 8.29 29.14 32.57
C CYS A 83 7.97 30.05 31.37
N VAL A 84 8.91 30.92 30.97
CA VAL A 84 8.75 31.79 29.81
C VAL A 84 8.65 30.98 28.50
N GLY A 85 9.43 29.91 28.37
CA GLY A 85 9.37 29.00 27.22
C GLY A 85 8.00 28.33 27.08
N LYS A 86 7.48 27.77 28.17
CA LYS A 86 6.16 27.12 28.20
C LYS A 86 5.01 28.10 27.99
N CYS A 87 5.11 29.33 28.51
CA CYS A 87 4.12 30.39 28.25
C CYS A 87 4.04 30.75 26.76
N LEU A 88 5.17 30.84 26.06
CA LEU A 88 5.22 31.09 24.62
C LEU A 88 4.69 29.91 23.81
N GLU A 89 4.99 28.68 24.22
CA GLU A 89 4.45 27.45 23.62
C GLU A 89 2.92 27.42 23.73
N PHE A 90 2.38 27.71 24.92
CA PHE A 90 0.94 27.79 25.15
C PHE A 90 0.25 28.90 24.34
N ASP A 91 0.84 30.10 24.24
CA ASP A 91 0.31 31.21 23.43
C ASP A 91 0.26 30.84 21.93
N LEU A 92 1.31 30.21 21.40
CA LEU A 92 1.36 29.77 20.01
C LEU A 92 0.31 28.68 19.72
N LEU A 93 0.21 27.68 20.59
CA LEU A 93 -0.73 26.57 20.44
C LEU A 93 -2.20 27.03 20.56
N CYS A 94 -2.48 27.99 21.44
CA CYS A 94 -3.80 28.64 21.51
C CYS A 94 -4.11 29.45 20.24
N GLY A 95 -3.10 30.13 19.67
CA GLY A 95 -3.22 30.81 18.39
C GLY A 95 -3.55 29.86 17.23
N VAL A 96 -2.90 28.69 17.20
CA VAL A 96 -3.19 27.62 16.23
C VAL A 96 -4.60 27.07 16.45
N LEU A 97 -4.99 26.75 17.69
CA LEU A 97 -6.33 26.29 18.04
C LEU A 97 -7.40 27.27 17.54
N GLY A 98 -7.24 28.56 17.85
CA GLY A 98 -8.19 29.60 17.45
C GLY A 98 -8.27 29.82 15.92
N SER A 99 -7.21 29.49 15.18
CA SER A 99 -7.24 29.50 13.71
C SER A 99 -7.99 28.29 13.15
N VAL A 100 -7.69 27.10 13.66
CA VAL A 100 -8.32 25.85 13.22
C VAL A 100 -9.81 25.83 13.57
N VAL A 101 -10.19 26.31 14.77
CA VAL A 101 -11.59 26.48 15.14
C VAL A 101 -12.32 27.40 14.17
N ARG A 102 -11.71 28.51 13.73
CA ARG A 102 -12.35 29.44 12.79
C ARG A 102 -12.52 28.86 11.39
N GLU A 103 -11.54 28.10 10.92
CA GLU A 103 -11.60 27.38 9.64
C GLU A 103 -12.68 26.30 9.67
N LEU A 104 -12.74 25.54 10.77
CA LEU A 104 -13.73 24.49 10.97
C LEU A 104 -15.16 25.04 11.14
N ASP A 105 -15.31 26.24 11.73
CA ASP A 105 -16.58 26.98 11.80
C ASP A 105 -17.08 27.33 10.37
N GLY A 106 -16.19 27.79 9.49
CA GLY A 106 -16.53 28.07 8.08
C GLY A 106 -16.82 26.79 7.27
N PHE A 107 -16.12 25.69 7.56
CA PHE A 107 -16.44 24.39 6.97
C PHE A 107 -17.81 23.90 7.42
N LEU A 108 -18.17 24.09 8.69
CA LEU A 108 -19.48 23.74 9.23
C LEU A 108 -20.61 24.56 8.58
N GLU A 109 -20.40 25.86 8.34
CA GLU A 109 -21.35 26.69 7.58
C GLU A 109 -21.56 26.17 6.16
N THR A 110 -20.49 25.71 5.51
CA THR A 110 -20.54 25.11 4.17
C THR A 110 -21.28 23.78 4.19
N LEU A 111 -21.02 22.93 5.18
CA LEU A 111 -21.70 21.64 5.36
C LEU A 111 -23.20 21.83 5.62
N HIS A 112 -23.59 22.83 6.43
CA HIS A 112 -24.99 23.20 6.61
C HIS A 112 -25.67 23.66 5.32
N ALA A 113 -24.96 24.43 4.48
CA ALA A 113 -25.47 24.85 3.18
C ALA A 113 -25.66 23.64 2.23
N ASP A 114 -24.71 22.70 2.22
CA ASP A 114 -24.79 21.47 1.44
C ASP A 114 -25.93 20.54 1.91
N ILE A 115 -26.18 20.45 3.22
CA ILE A 115 -27.32 19.71 3.78
C ILE A 115 -28.66 20.37 3.40
N ALA A 116 -28.73 21.70 3.43
CA ALA A 116 -29.93 22.43 3.04
C ALA A 116 -30.24 22.27 1.54
N ASP A 117 -29.22 22.37 0.67
CA ASP A 117 -29.33 22.13 -0.77
C ASP A 117 -29.72 20.67 -1.08
N GLY A 118 -29.07 19.70 -0.41
CA GLY A 118 -29.41 18.29 -0.52
C GLY A 118 -30.82 17.97 -0.03
N GLY A 119 -31.26 18.57 1.07
CA GLY A 119 -32.60 18.39 1.63
C GLY A 119 -33.71 18.93 0.73
N GLU A 120 -33.48 20.07 0.06
CA GLU A 120 -34.43 20.64 -0.91
C GLU A 120 -34.61 19.69 -2.13
N ARG A 121 -33.51 19.09 -2.61
CA ARG A 121 -33.52 18.12 -3.74
C ARG A 121 -34.05 16.74 -3.36
N VAL A 122 -33.91 16.30 -2.10
CA VAL A 122 -34.35 14.99 -1.60
C VAL A 122 -35.82 14.98 -1.15
N SER A 123 -36.44 16.14 -0.91
CA SER A 123 -37.87 16.27 -0.59
C SER A 123 -38.83 15.65 -1.63
N SER A 124 -38.34 15.32 -2.82
CA SER A 124 -39.07 14.62 -3.88
C SER A 124 -38.93 13.08 -3.88
N CYS A 125 -38.13 12.47 -2.99
CA CYS A 125 -37.88 11.02 -3.00
C CYS A 125 -37.72 10.40 -1.59
N ASN A 126 -38.72 9.63 -1.16
CA ASN A 126 -38.80 8.97 0.15
C ASN A 126 -37.74 7.87 0.41
N LEU A 127 -36.82 7.61 -0.54
CA LEU A 127 -35.84 6.52 -0.42
C LEU A 127 -34.65 6.87 0.51
N TRP A 128 -34.46 8.16 0.81
CA TRP A 128 -33.21 8.68 1.38
C TRP A 128 -33.37 9.36 2.75
N GLU A 129 -34.60 9.46 3.28
CA GLU A 129 -34.87 10.08 4.59
C GLU A 129 -34.10 9.39 5.73
N ASP A 130 -34.03 8.06 5.73
CA ASP A 130 -33.40 7.29 6.83
C ASP A 130 -31.88 7.49 6.89
N LYS A 131 -31.19 7.57 5.73
CA LYS A 131 -29.73 7.81 5.67
C LYS A 131 -29.40 9.26 5.99
N LEU A 132 -30.18 10.21 5.45
CA LEU A 132 -30.01 11.62 5.75
C LEU A 132 -30.24 11.89 7.24
N CYS A 133 -31.25 11.27 7.85
CA CYS A 133 -31.51 11.34 9.29
C CYS A 133 -30.32 10.81 10.13
N GLY A 134 -29.69 9.70 9.71
CA GLY A 134 -28.47 9.19 10.35
C GLY A 134 -27.29 10.15 10.24
N SER A 135 -27.10 10.78 9.08
CA SER A 135 -26.04 11.79 8.87
C SER A 135 -26.29 13.08 9.66
N GLU A 136 -27.54 13.52 9.77
CA GLU A 136 -27.93 14.69 10.56
C GLU A 136 -27.71 14.44 12.07
N GLN A 137 -27.95 13.23 12.54
CA GLN A 137 -27.66 12.85 13.93
C GLN A 137 -26.16 12.79 14.22
N CYS A 138 -25.35 12.27 13.28
CA CYS A 138 -23.90 12.25 13.39
C CYS A 138 -23.30 13.67 13.35
N LEU A 139 -23.84 14.55 12.51
CA LEU A 139 -23.48 15.96 12.47
C LEU A 139 -23.75 16.63 13.82
N LYS A 140 -24.97 16.51 14.36
CA LYS A 140 -25.32 17.08 15.67
C LYS A 140 -24.36 16.64 16.76
N GLN A 141 -23.97 15.37 16.79
CA GLN A 141 -23.00 14.87 17.76
C GLN A 141 -21.62 15.53 17.60
N SER A 142 -21.13 15.69 16.36
CA SER A 142 -19.85 16.36 16.10
C SER A 142 -19.92 17.88 16.36
N GLU A 143 -21.07 18.51 16.12
CA GLU A 143 -21.30 19.93 16.43
C GLU A 143 -21.29 20.19 17.94
N GLU A 144 -21.89 19.32 18.73
CA GLU A 144 -21.84 19.42 20.19
C GLU A 144 -20.40 19.35 20.71
N GLN A 145 -19.59 18.43 20.17
CA GLN A 145 -18.17 18.34 20.50
C GLN A 145 -17.39 19.58 20.06
N PHE A 146 -17.69 20.09 18.87
CA PHE A 146 -17.06 21.29 18.34
C PHE A 146 -17.41 22.56 19.13
N LEU A 147 -18.66 22.66 19.64
CA LEU A 147 -19.09 23.75 20.51
C LEU A 147 -18.35 23.74 21.85
N GLU A 148 -18.09 22.58 22.45
CA GLU A 148 -17.29 22.50 23.67
C GLU A 148 -15.83 22.93 23.41
N ILE A 149 -15.25 22.50 22.28
CA ILE A 149 -13.91 22.95 21.86
C ILE A 149 -13.86 24.47 21.66
N LYS A 150 -14.90 25.06 21.05
CA LYS A 150 -15.01 26.51 20.85
C LYS A 150 -15.05 27.26 22.18
N LYS A 151 -15.75 26.70 23.17
CA LYS A 151 -15.83 27.23 24.53
C LYS A 151 -14.49 27.11 25.28
N GLN A 152 -13.81 25.97 25.17
CA GLN A 152 -12.47 25.77 25.73
C GLN A 152 -11.44 26.71 25.09
N SER A 153 -11.47 26.88 23.77
CA SER A 153 -10.63 27.85 23.05
C SER A 153 -10.83 29.28 23.55
N ALA A 154 -12.08 29.70 23.80
CA ALA A 154 -12.38 31.00 24.39
C ALA A 154 -11.90 31.11 25.84
N SER A 155 -11.95 30.02 26.61
CA SER A 155 -11.40 29.94 27.97
C SER A 155 -9.89 30.19 27.97
N PHE A 156 -9.12 29.44 27.16
CA PHE A 156 -7.67 29.62 27.08
C PHE A 156 -7.27 31.03 26.63
N GLN A 157 -8.03 31.62 25.69
CA GLN A 157 -7.79 32.99 25.26
C GLN A 157 -8.06 34.01 26.38
N SER A 158 -9.03 33.73 27.25
CA SER A 158 -9.28 34.52 28.46
C SER A 158 -8.14 34.35 29.47
N THR A 159 -7.63 33.13 29.68
CA THR A 159 -6.49 32.83 30.55
C THR A 159 -5.20 33.54 30.08
N LEU A 160 -4.92 33.52 28.77
CA LEU A 160 -3.81 34.30 28.18
C LEU A 160 -3.97 35.80 28.38
N SER A 161 -5.21 36.30 28.31
CA SER A 161 -5.51 37.71 28.53
C SER A 161 -5.33 38.15 29.98
N SER A 162 -5.50 37.24 30.97
CA SER A 162 -5.16 37.54 32.37
C SER A 162 -3.65 37.68 32.57
N TYR A 163 -2.82 36.81 31.98
CA TYR A 163 -1.36 36.92 32.07
C TYR A 163 -0.83 38.20 31.40
N LYS A 164 -1.46 38.64 30.31
CA LYS A 164 -1.06 39.86 29.59
C LYS A 164 -1.51 41.18 30.27
N ARG A 165 -2.41 41.10 31.26
CA ARG A 165 -3.02 42.28 31.90
C ARG A 165 -2.15 42.87 33.02
N GLU A 166 -1.14 42.17 33.51
CA GLU A 166 -0.26 42.68 34.58
C GLU A 166 0.68 43.82 34.15
N GLU A 167 0.85 44.08 32.85
CA GLU A 167 1.69 45.21 32.39
C GLU A 167 0.95 46.54 32.18
N ASN A 168 -0.39 46.57 32.25
CA ASN A 168 -1.16 47.81 32.11
C ASN A 168 -1.90 48.15 33.40
N GLY A 169 -1.17 48.78 34.31
CA GLY A 169 -1.72 49.36 35.53
C GLY A 169 -2.83 50.36 35.24
N ASN A 170 -4.05 50.02 35.65
CA ASN A 170 -5.02 50.99 36.13
C ASN A 170 -5.41 50.57 37.54
N VAL A 171 -4.86 51.32 38.49
CA VAL A 171 -5.19 51.32 39.91
C VAL A 171 -6.68 51.58 40.07
N GLU A 172 -7.42 50.63 40.64
CA GLU A 172 -8.55 50.96 41.51
C GLU A 172 -8.33 50.26 42.85
N GLU A 173 -8.30 51.10 43.88
CA GLU A 173 -8.06 50.78 45.29
C GLU A 173 -9.06 49.74 45.81
N GLY A 174 -8.52 48.68 46.42
CA GLY A 174 -9.28 47.66 47.15
C GLY A 174 -8.62 47.36 48.49
N GLU A 175 -8.65 48.34 49.39
CA GLU A 175 -8.84 48.21 50.84
C GLU A 175 -8.25 46.95 51.54
N ILE A 176 -6.97 47.01 51.93
CA ILE A 176 -6.41 46.08 52.92
C ILE A 176 -6.68 46.65 54.31
N MET A 177 -7.65 46.06 55.01
CA MET A 177 -7.86 46.21 56.44
C MET A 177 -6.60 45.79 57.20
N ARG A 178 -5.88 46.76 57.76
CA ARG A 178 -4.89 46.52 58.81
C ARG A 178 -5.64 46.25 60.12
N GLU A 179 -5.56 45.03 60.64
CA GLU A 179 -5.91 44.76 62.03
C GLU A 179 -4.76 45.16 62.96
N ASP A 180 -5.15 45.83 64.03
CA ASP A 180 -4.32 46.47 65.05
C ASP A 180 -3.44 45.47 65.81
N ASP A 181 -2.13 45.76 65.84
CA ASP A 181 -1.21 45.25 66.84
C ASP A 181 -1.45 45.98 68.18
N GLN A 182 -2.04 45.27 69.15
CA GLN A 182 -2.11 45.73 70.54
C GLN A 182 -1.86 44.61 71.55
N SER A 183 -0.73 44.75 72.27
CA SER A 183 -0.49 44.33 73.66
C SER A 183 -0.30 42.81 73.90
N LEU A 184 0.58 42.29 74.77
CA LEU A 184 1.12 42.75 76.04
C LEU A 184 2.53 42.17 76.28
N ASN A 185 3.43 43.02 76.76
CA ASN A 185 4.65 42.65 77.47
C ASN A 185 4.28 42.30 78.92
N GLU A 186 4.29 41.02 79.27
CA GLU A 186 4.31 40.57 80.67
C GLU A 186 5.57 39.76 80.96
N ASN A 187 6.49 40.44 81.64
CA ASN A 187 7.71 39.95 82.21
C ASN A 187 7.40 38.92 83.31
N THR A 188 7.31 37.63 82.95
CA THR A 188 7.28 36.53 83.94
C THR A 188 8.71 36.12 84.26
N VAL A 189 9.16 36.60 85.41
CA VAL A 189 10.35 36.16 86.13
C VAL A 189 10.29 34.62 86.29
N ILE A 190 11.04 33.90 85.45
CA ILE A 190 11.21 32.45 85.58
C ILE A 190 12.09 32.20 86.80
N ASN A 191 11.44 31.85 87.90
CA ASN A 191 12.06 31.36 89.12
C ASN A 191 12.91 30.11 88.80
N MET A 192 14.20 30.20 89.11
CA MET A 192 15.25 29.27 88.73
C MET A 192 15.08 27.93 89.44
N GLN A 193 14.61 26.95 88.67
CA GLN A 193 14.53 25.53 88.97
C GLN A 193 15.87 24.95 89.48
N THR A 194 15.78 24.03 90.46
CA THR A 194 16.86 23.38 91.24
C THR A 194 18.12 23.03 90.41
N ILE A 195 19.33 23.11 91.00
CA ILE A 195 20.63 22.81 90.35
C ILE A 195 20.63 21.49 89.53
N GLU A 196 19.83 20.50 89.94
CA GLU A 196 19.66 19.24 89.23
C GLU A 196 18.90 19.36 87.90
N GLN A 197 17.89 20.24 87.82
CA GLN A 197 17.19 20.56 86.56
C GLN A 197 18.12 21.27 85.58
N GLN A 198 19.02 22.14 86.08
CA GLN A 198 20.04 22.78 85.25
C GLN A 198 21.06 21.79 84.68
N ARG A 199 21.49 20.80 85.46
CA ARG A 199 22.38 19.72 84.97
C ARG A 199 21.71 18.86 83.91
N ASN A 200 20.43 18.53 84.08
CA ASN A 200 19.68 17.78 83.08
C ASN A 200 19.49 18.57 81.78
N ILE A 201 19.21 19.88 81.88
CA ILE A 201 19.17 20.77 80.72
C ILE A 201 20.52 20.79 80.00
N LEU A 202 21.64 20.95 80.75
CA LEU A 202 22.97 20.96 80.15
C LEU A 202 23.30 19.65 79.41
N ARG A 203 22.98 18.50 80.03
CA ARG A 203 23.18 17.18 79.40
C ARG A 203 22.30 16.99 78.16
N MET A 204 21.07 17.52 78.16
CA MET A 204 20.21 17.51 76.98
C MET A 204 20.76 18.40 75.87
N LEU A 205 21.31 19.58 76.21
CA LEU A 205 21.95 20.48 75.26
C LEU A 205 23.23 19.88 74.67
N GLU A 206 24.06 19.22 75.48
CA GLU A 206 25.25 18.50 75.01
C GLU A 206 24.87 17.37 74.03
N LYS A 207 23.81 16.60 74.34
CA LYS A 207 23.29 15.56 73.43
C LYS A 207 22.69 16.16 72.16
N SER A 208 22.00 17.30 72.27
CA SER A 208 21.44 18.02 71.12
C SER A 208 22.56 18.54 70.21
N LEU A 209 23.62 19.11 70.79
CA LEU A 209 24.78 19.62 70.05
C LEU A 209 25.53 18.48 69.35
N ALA A 210 25.71 17.34 70.03
CA ALA A 210 26.33 16.17 69.41
C ALA A 210 25.51 15.63 68.22
N ASN A 211 24.18 15.59 68.35
CA ASN A 211 23.28 15.21 67.26
C ASN A 211 23.31 16.23 66.11
N GLU A 212 23.37 17.53 66.40
CA GLU A 212 23.49 18.60 65.40
C GLU A 212 24.80 18.50 64.62
N MET A 213 25.92 18.22 65.29
CA MET A 213 27.21 17.96 64.64
C MET A 213 27.18 16.72 63.73
N ASP A 214 26.47 15.66 64.12
CA ASP A 214 26.33 14.45 63.29
C ASP A 214 25.42 14.70 62.07
N LEU A 215 24.34 15.47 62.25
CA LEU A 215 23.47 15.91 61.16
C LEU A 215 24.22 16.80 60.16
N GLU A 216 25.03 17.75 60.64
CA GLU A 216 25.88 18.60 59.79
C GLU A 216 26.88 17.76 58.99
N LYS A 217 27.46 16.72 59.61
CA LYS A 217 28.33 15.78 58.90
C LYS A 217 27.57 15.01 57.81
N ASN A 218 26.40 14.47 58.12
CA ASN A 218 25.56 13.74 57.15
C ASN A 218 25.12 14.67 56.01
N PHE A 219 24.85 15.94 56.28
CA PHE A 219 24.52 16.94 55.26
C PHE A 219 25.70 17.23 54.33
N ASN A 220 26.91 17.35 54.88
CA ASN A 220 28.13 17.52 54.08
C ASN A 220 28.46 16.27 53.23
N ASP A 221 28.30 15.07 53.79
CA ASP A 221 28.43 13.80 53.05
C ASP A 221 27.38 13.71 51.91
N SER A 222 26.14 14.13 52.18
CA SER A 222 25.07 14.19 51.17
C SER A 222 25.39 15.18 50.04
N ARG A 223 25.88 16.38 50.38
CA ARG A 223 26.30 17.38 49.39
C ARG A 223 27.41 16.86 48.48
N GLN A 224 28.39 16.14 49.05
CA GLN A 224 29.46 15.53 48.26
C GLN A 224 28.93 14.46 47.29
N ILE A 225 27.96 13.65 47.71
CA ILE A 225 27.30 12.67 46.84
C ILE A 225 26.55 13.38 45.72
N GLU A 226 25.82 14.46 46.02
CA GLU A 226 25.11 15.27 45.02
C GLU A 226 26.06 15.86 43.98
N GLU A 227 27.18 16.46 44.39
CA GLU A 227 28.19 17.00 43.47
C GLU A 227 28.77 15.91 42.56
N LYS A 228 29.03 14.71 43.10
CA LYS A 228 29.52 13.57 42.32
C LYS A 228 28.46 13.06 41.33
N LEU A 229 27.18 13.09 41.69
CA LEU A 229 26.08 12.75 40.80
C LEU A 229 25.95 13.78 39.67
N LYS A 230 26.07 15.08 39.97
CA LYS A 230 26.08 16.15 38.96
C LYS A 230 27.22 15.98 37.96
N GLN A 231 28.43 15.67 38.43
CA GLN A 231 29.58 15.40 37.56
C GLN A 231 29.35 14.18 36.65
N ARG A 232 28.74 13.11 37.18
CA ARG A 232 28.41 11.91 36.39
C ARG A 232 27.31 12.18 35.37
N MET A 233 26.29 12.95 35.75
CA MET A 233 25.21 13.34 34.86
C MET A 233 25.75 14.15 33.67
N ALA A 234 26.56 15.18 33.92
CA ALA A 234 27.21 15.95 32.86
C ALA A 234 28.12 15.08 31.95
N SER A 235 28.87 14.14 32.55
CA SER A 235 29.69 13.19 31.77
C SER A 235 28.85 12.27 30.88
N LEU A 236 27.71 11.79 31.37
CA LEU A 236 26.81 10.92 30.62
C LEU A 236 26.05 11.69 29.54
N GLU A 237 25.67 12.93 29.79
CA GLU A 237 25.07 13.82 28.79
C GLU A 237 26.03 14.04 27.61
N GLN A 238 27.31 14.31 27.89
CA GLN A 238 28.32 14.46 26.84
C GLN A 238 28.54 13.16 26.04
N GLU A 239 28.55 12.01 26.71
CA GLU A 239 28.66 10.70 26.05
C GLU A 239 27.42 10.39 25.21
N LEU A 240 26.22 10.75 25.69
CA LEU A 240 24.97 10.61 24.96
C LEU A 240 24.97 11.42 23.67
N ILE A 241 25.39 12.69 23.74
CA ILE A 241 25.51 13.57 22.56
C ILE A 241 26.46 12.96 21.53
N LEU A 242 27.62 12.45 21.96
CA LEU A 242 28.59 11.85 21.04
C LEU A 242 28.05 10.58 20.37
N VAL A 243 27.36 9.74 21.12
CA VAL A 243 26.71 8.53 20.58
C VAL A 243 25.56 8.88 19.64
N GLU A 244 24.82 9.95 19.92
CA GLU A 244 23.76 10.47 19.05
C GLU A 244 24.32 10.99 17.73
N GLU A 245 25.40 11.76 17.76
CA GLU A 245 26.11 12.23 16.55
C GLU A 245 26.64 11.05 15.72
N GLU A 246 27.26 10.05 16.34
CA GLU A 246 27.72 8.84 15.64
C GLU A 246 26.55 8.07 15.02
N ALA A 247 25.41 7.98 15.72
CA ALA A 247 24.23 7.35 15.18
C ALA A 247 23.73 8.10 13.94
N ILE A 248 23.64 9.43 13.99
CA ILE A 248 23.20 10.26 12.85
C ILE A 248 24.11 10.05 11.64
N ASP A 249 25.43 10.07 11.80
CA ASP A 249 26.39 9.82 10.70
C ASP A 249 26.23 8.41 10.10
N VAL A 250 26.01 7.39 10.95
CA VAL A 250 25.74 6.02 10.48
C VAL A 250 24.42 5.93 9.72
N TRP A 251 23.37 6.61 10.20
CA TRP A 251 22.07 6.66 9.53
C TRP A 251 22.18 7.37 8.17
N GLU A 252 22.83 8.52 8.11
CA GLU A 252 23.04 9.28 6.87
C GLU A 252 23.75 8.42 5.81
N LYS A 253 24.87 7.80 6.18
CA LYS A 253 25.60 6.87 5.29
C LYS A 253 24.76 5.67 4.85
N TRP A 254 23.90 5.16 5.73
CA TRP A 254 23.00 4.07 5.39
C TRP A 254 21.94 4.50 4.37
N PHE A 255 21.32 5.67 4.55
CA PHE A 255 20.36 6.23 3.59
C PHE A 255 21.01 6.53 2.25
N GLU A 256 22.21 7.09 2.22
CA GLU A 256 22.98 7.29 0.99
C GLU A 256 23.25 5.96 0.27
N ALA A 257 23.64 4.92 1.02
CA ALA A 257 23.89 3.59 0.48
C ALA A 257 22.60 2.93 -0.06
N ASP A 258 21.47 3.10 0.62
CA ASP A 258 20.20 2.54 0.19
C ASP A 258 19.66 3.25 -1.07
N ASN A 259 19.78 4.58 -1.15
CA ASN A 259 19.48 5.33 -2.36
C ASN A 259 20.38 4.91 -3.54
N ALA A 260 21.69 4.74 -3.30
CA ALA A 260 22.60 4.25 -4.33
C ALA A 260 22.22 2.82 -4.80
N ARG A 261 21.81 1.95 -3.87
CA ARG A 261 21.30 0.60 -4.18
C ARG A 261 20.03 0.66 -5.03
N GLU A 262 19.10 1.56 -4.73
CA GLU A 262 17.86 1.73 -5.48
C GLU A 262 18.15 2.22 -6.91
N ILE A 263 18.99 3.24 -7.06
CA ILE A 263 19.44 3.73 -8.38
C ILE A 263 20.10 2.60 -9.17
N LEU A 264 21.02 1.85 -8.57
CA LEU A 264 21.68 0.71 -9.23
C LEU A 264 20.69 -0.39 -9.62
N THR A 265 19.68 -0.64 -8.79
CA THR A 265 18.61 -1.60 -9.09
C THR A 265 17.79 -1.13 -10.28
N GLY A 266 17.44 0.16 -10.34
CA GLY A 266 16.76 0.77 -11.48
C GLY A 266 17.57 0.64 -12.78
N ILE A 267 18.87 0.98 -12.74
CA ILE A 267 19.78 0.84 -13.89
C ILE A 267 19.88 -0.64 -14.33
N SER A 268 20.00 -1.56 -13.38
CA SER A 268 20.06 -3.00 -13.66
C SER A 268 18.81 -3.51 -14.38
N LYS A 269 17.62 -3.09 -13.93
CA LYS A 269 16.34 -3.44 -14.57
C LYS A 269 16.24 -2.90 -16.00
N ASP A 270 16.61 -1.63 -16.23
CA ASP A 270 16.63 -1.02 -17.57
C ASP A 270 17.61 -1.75 -18.51
N LEU A 271 18.82 -2.06 -18.03
CA LEU A 271 19.79 -2.83 -18.81
C LEU A 271 19.30 -4.24 -19.13
N LEU A 272 18.63 -4.90 -18.19
CA LEU A 272 18.03 -6.22 -18.41
C LEU A 272 16.94 -6.16 -19.49
N GLY A 273 16.05 -5.16 -19.43
CA GLY A 273 15.02 -4.94 -20.46
C GLY A 273 15.64 -4.71 -21.85
N LYS A 274 16.67 -3.85 -21.95
CA LYS A 274 17.42 -3.63 -23.20
C LYS A 274 18.08 -4.89 -23.72
N LEU A 275 18.62 -5.73 -22.84
CA LEU A 275 19.23 -7.01 -23.21
C LEU A 275 18.18 -8.00 -23.75
N GLN A 276 17.02 -8.10 -23.09
CA GLN A 276 15.91 -8.96 -23.54
C GLN A 276 15.40 -8.54 -24.92
N ILE A 277 15.18 -7.24 -25.16
CA ILE A 277 14.80 -6.72 -26.48
C ILE A 277 15.87 -7.03 -27.53
N SER A 278 17.14 -6.85 -27.18
CA SER A 278 18.25 -7.16 -28.09
C SER A 278 18.31 -8.66 -28.42
N GLN A 279 18.06 -9.54 -27.45
CA GLN A 279 18.00 -10.98 -27.64
C GLN A 279 16.81 -11.38 -28.53
N PHE A 280 15.64 -10.79 -28.32
CA PHE A 280 14.47 -10.99 -29.17
C PHE A 280 14.75 -10.57 -30.62
N ASN A 281 15.32 -9.37 -30.81
CA ASN A 281 15.69 -8.86 -32.13
C ASN A 281 16.71 -9.76 -32.84
N LEU A 282 17.71 -10.27 -32.11
CA LEU A 282 18.71 -11.19 -32.66
C LEU A 282 18.08 -12.51 -33.11
N ASN A 283 17.15 -13.06 -32.32
CA ASN A 283 16.41 -14.26 -32.69
C ASN A 283 15.57 -14.04 -33.96
N GLY A 284 14.86 -12.90 -34.05
CA GLY A 284 14.11 -12.53 -35.25
C GLY A 284 15.00 -12.32 -36.48
N LEU A 285 16.21 -11.77 -36.29
CA LEU A 285 17.20 -11.63 -37.37
C LEU A 285 17.68 -13.00 -37.86
N SER A 286 18.03 -13.90 -36.95
CA SER A 286 18.46 -15.27 -37.24
C SER A 286 17.39 -16.07 -37.99
N GLN A 287 16.12 -15.89 -37.63
CA GLN A 287 15.01 -16.52 -38.35
C GLN A 287 14.88 -15.99 -39.79
N ARG A 288 14.98 -14.66 -39.99
CA ARG A 288 14.97 -14.08 -41.35
C ARG A 288 16.17 -14.53 -42.17
N GLU A 289 17.35 -14.65 -41.56
CA GLU A 289 18.54 -15.18 -42.22
C GLU A 289 18.31 -16.62 -42.69
N CYS A 290 17.75 -17.49 -41.83
CA CYS A 290 17.37 -18.85 -42.20
C CYS A 290 16.38 -18.88 -43.38
N GLN A 291 15.37 -18.01 -43.38
CA GLN A 291 14.39 -17.92 -44.47
C GLN A 291 15.06 -17.47 -45.79
N LEU A 292 15.94 -16.48 -45.74
CA LEU A 292 16.69 -16.01 -46.91
C LEU A 292 17.60 -17.09 -47.48
N LEU A 293 18.27 -17.88 -46.64
CA LEU A 293 19.07 -19.00 -47.09
C LEU A 293 18.23 -20.06 -47.82
N ASN A 294 17.02 -20.35 -47.33
CA ASN A 294 16.10 -21.27 -48.01
C ASN A 294 15.63 -20.73 -49.38
N VAL A 295 15.25 -19.45 -49.44
CA VAL A 295 14.88 -18.80 -50.70
C VAL A 295 16.04 -18.80 -51.69
N LYS A 296 17.27 -18.52 -51.22
CA LYS A 296 18.47 -18.58 -52.05
C LYS A 296 18.73 -19.99 -52.58
N ALA A 297 18.61 -21.03 -51.74
CA ALA A 297 18.77 -22.41 -52.17
C ALA A 297 17.75 -22.80 -53.25
N SER A 298 16.49 -22.35 -53.12
CA SER A 298 15.46 -22.55 -54.14
C SER A 298 15.76 -21.79 -55.42
N ALA A 299 16.21 -20.54 -55.34
CA ALA A 299 16.58 -19.74 -56.50
C ALA A 299 17.77 -20.36 -57.26
N ASP A 300 18.80 -20.84 -56.54
CA ASP A 300 19.93 -21.55 -57.12
C ASP A 300 19.48 -22.83 -57.84
N GLU A 301 18.49 -23.54 -57.29
CA GLU A 301 17.92 -24.73 -57.92
C GLU A 301 17.16 -24.40 -59.21
N TYR A 302 16.31 -23.36 -59.22
CA TYR A 302 15.67 -22.87 -60.43
C TYR A 302 16.69 -22.43 -61.49
N GLN A 303 17.77 -21.76 -61.07
CA GLN A 303 18.85 -21.34 -61.98
C GLN A 303 19.55 -22.56 -62.60
N ARG A 304 19.79 -23.63 -61.84
CA ARG A 304 20.36 -24.88 -62.37
C ARG A 304 19.43 -25.51 -63.40
N GLN A 305 18.14 -25.62 -63.09
CA GLN A 305 17.14 -26.17 -64.02
C GLN A 305 17.06 -25.35 -65.30
N TYR A 306 17.06 -24.02 -65.19
CA TYR A 306 17.08 -23.14 -66.35
C TYR A 306 18.33 -23.34 -67.22
N ASN A 307 19.51 -23.44 -66.60
CA ASN A 307 20.76 -23.68 -67.33
C ASN A 307 20.75 -25.03 -68.07
N ILE A 308 20.22 -26.09 -67.45
CA ILE A 308 20.05 -27.41 -68.09
C ILE A 308 19.12 -27.29 -69.30
N LEU A 309 17.96 -26.63 -69.14
CA LEU A 309 17.01 -26.43 -70.22
C LEU A 309 17.63 -25.63 -71.39
N CYS A 310 18.44 -24.61 -71.11
CA CYS A 310 19.17 -23.87 -72.14
C CYS A 310 20.20 -24.72 -72.89
N SER A 311 20.86 -25.67 -72.21
CA SER A 311 21.76 -26.62 -72.89
C SER A 311 20.99 -27.59 -73.78
N GLU A 312 19.88 -28.16 -73.29
CA GLU A 312 19.03 -29.07 -74.07
C GLU A 312 18.44 -28.36 -75.31
N MET A 313 18.00 -27.11 -75.15
CA MET A 313 17.50 -26.30 -76.26
C MET A 313 18.57 -26.08 -77.33
N ARG A 314 19.82 -25.84 -76.93
CA ARG A 314 20.95 -25.68 -77.86
C ARG A 314 21.26 -26.98 -78.60
N ASP A 315 21.23 -28.11 -77.91
CA ASP A 315 21.43 -29.42 -78.53
C ASP A 315 20.32 -29.73 -79.54
N MET A 316 19.07 -29.39 -79.22
CA MET A 316 17.94 -29.53 -80.13
C MET A 316 18.04 -28.58 -81.33
N GLU A 317 18.51 -27.35 -81.13
CA GLU A 317 18.73 -26.38 -82.20
C GLU A 317 19.83 -26.84 -83.17
N ASN A 318 20.92 -27.41 -82.65
CA ASN A 318 21.96 -28.05 -83.46
C ASN A 318 21.40 -29.23 -84.27
N LEU A 319 20.58 -30.08 -83.66
CA LEU A 319 19.92 -31.20 -84.34
C LEU A 319 19.00 -30.72 -85.48
N ILE A 320 18.25 -29.64 -85.26
CA ILE A 320 17.39 -29.04 -86.29
C ILE A 320 18.24 -28.55 -87.47
N VAL A 321 19.38 -27.90 -87.21
CA VAL A 321 20.30 -27.45 -88.26
C VAL A 321 20.83 -28.64 -89.06
N GLU A 322 21.26 -29.70 -88.39
CA GLU A 322 21.74 -30.93 -89.05
C GLU A 322 20.65 -31.62 -89.88
N LEU A 323 19.43 -31.73 -89.35
CA LEU A 323 18.29 -32.29 -90.08
C LEU A 323 17.92 -31.44 -91.30
N LYS A 324 18.01 -30.12 -91.20
CA LYS A 324 17.74 -29.20 -92.32
C LYS A 324 18.78 -29.35 -93.43
N GLU A 325 20.06 -29.49 -93.08
CA GLU A 325 21.12 -29.77 -94.05
C GLU A 325 20.89 -31.13 -94.73
N ASN A 326 20.59 -32.17 -93.96
CA ASN A 326 20.29 -33.50 -94.48
C ASN A 326 19.07 -33.49 -95.41
N ALA A 327 18.01 -32.76 -95.07
CA ALA A 327 16.83 -32.58 -95.91
C ALA A 327 17.17 -31.89 -97.24
N SER A 328 17.96 -30.81 -97.21
CA SER A 328 18.40 -30.11 -98.43
C SER A 328 19.26 -31.01 -99.31
N ASN A 329 20.16 -31.81 -98.73
CA ASN A 329 20.95 -32.80 -99.46
C ASN A 329 20.07 -33.90 -100.09
N ALA A 330 19.07 -34.39 -99.34
CA ALA A 330 18.11 -35.37 -99.85
C ALA A 330 17.25 -34.80 -100.98
N GLU A 331 16.80 -33.56 -100.85
CA GLU A 331 16.06 -32.81 -101.87
C GLU A 331 16.89 -32.63 -103.14
N ASN A 332 18.14 -32.18 -103.03
CA ASN A 332 19.06 -32.06 -104.17
C ASN A 332 19.27 -33.40 -104.89
N ARG A 333 19.38 -34.49 -104.13
CA ARG A 333 19.51 -35.85 -104.67
C ARG A 333 18.21 -36.32 -105.33
N ALA A 334 17.05 -36.02 -104.75
CA ALA A 334 15.74 -36.31 -105.33
C ALA A 334 15.54 -35.53 -106.63
N ASN A 335 15.85 -34.22 -106.66
CA ASN A 335 15.81 -33.39 -107.86
C ASN A 335 16.75 -33.90 -108.95
N THR A 336 17.94 -34.37 -108.57
CA THR A 336 18.89 -34.98 -109.52
C THR A 336 18.34 -36.29 -110.09
N ALA A 337 17.78 -37.15 -109.24
CA ALA A 337 17.15 -38.40 -109.67
C ALA A 337 15.91 -38.15 -110.53
N GLU A 338 15.10 -37.14 -110.19
CA GLU A 338 13.94 -36.70 -110.96
C GLU A 338 14.36 -36.18 -112.33
N ALA A 339 15.41 -35.34 -112.41
CA ALA A 339 15.97 -34.87 -113.66
C ALA A 339 16.48 -36.05 -114.51
N GLN A 340 17.16 -37.03 -113.91
CA GLN A 340 17.57 -38.26 -114.61
C GLN A 340 16.37 -39.08 -115.09
N CYS A 341 15.33 -39.25 -114.27
CA CYS A 341 14.08 -39.91 -114.63
C CYS A 341 13.33 -39.17 -115.75
N GLN A 342 13.35 -37.85 -115.76
CA GLN A 342 12.77 -37.01 -116.81
C GLN A 342 13.56 -37.15 -118.10
N LEU A 343 14.89 -37.18 -118.05
CA LEU A 343 15.76 -37.41 -119.20
C LEU A 343 15.56 -38.84 -119.75
N LEU A 344 15.45 -39.84 -118.87
CA LEU A 344 15.06 -41.21 -119.21
C LEU A 344 13.66 -41.24 -119.84
N ARG A 345 12.67 -40.57 -119.26
CA ARG A 345 11.32 -40.43 -119.81
C ARG A 345 11.36 -39.80 -121.20
N GLU A 346 12.13 -38.74 -121.40
CA GLU A 346 12.29 -38.08 -122.71
C GLU A 346 12.99 -38.99 -123.73
N THR A 347 14.02 -39.74 -123.34
CA THR A 347 14.63 -40.74 -124.23
C THR A 347 13.70 -41.91 -124.53
N ASN A 348 12.87 -42.32 -123.56
CA ASN A 348 11.88 -43.36 -123.71
C ASN A 348 10.67 -42.87 -124.52
N ASP A 349 10.33 -41.58 -124.43
CA ASP A 349 9.35 -40.88 -125.27
C ASP A 349 9.89 -40.64 -126.68
N GLU A 350 11.20 -40.47 -126.87
CA GLU A 350 11.85 -40.41 -128.18
C GLU A 350 11.91 -41.80 -128.83
N LEU A 351 12.21 -42.85 -128.05
CA LEU A 351 12.07 -44.25 -128.46
C LEU A 351 10.61 -44.60 -128.74
N ASN A 352 9.67 -44.17 -127.90
CA ASN A 352 8.24 -44.31 -128.12
C ASN A 352 7.78 -43.46 -129.31
N LYS A 353 8.35 -42.29 -129.60
CA LYS A 353 8.10 -41.51 -130.81
C LYS A 353 8.65 -42.22 -132.04
N GLN A 354 9.78 -42.92 -131.96
CA GLN A 354 10.23 -43.83 -133.00
C GLN A 354 9.28 -45.04 -133.16
N LEU A 355 8.67 -45.49 -132.06
CA LEU A 355 7.63 -46.55 -132.01
C LEU A 355 6.24 -46.07 -132.48
N VAL A 356 5.93 -44.78 -132.31
CA VAL A 356 4.69 -44.07 -132.67
C VAL A 356 4.78 -43.45 -134.07
N LEU A 357 5.99 -43.17 -134.59
CA LEU A 357 6.25 -43.03 -136.03
C LEU A 357 5.95 -44.35 -136.79
N LEU A 358 5.84 -45.47 -136.05
CA LEU A 358 5.32 -46.76 -136.49
C LEU A 358 3.86 -47.03 -136.04
N LYS A 359 3.24 -46.14 -135.27
CA LYS A 359 1.89 -46.31 -134.75
C LYS A 359 1.28 -44.99 -134.29
N ASP A 360 0.85 -44.22 -135.28
CA ASP A 360 -0.28 -43.29 -135.31
C ASP A 360 -0.54 -42.34 -134.11
N GLY A 361 -0.61 -41.05 -134.42
CA GLY A 361 -0.64 -39.96 -133.43
C GLY A 361 -2.02 -39.45 -133.00
N GLY A 362 -1.99 -38.65 -131.92
CA GLY A 362 -2.80 -37.45 -131.76
C GLY A 362 -3.89 -37.45 -130.66
N GLY A 363 -3.81 -36.48 -129.73
CA GLY A 363 -4.99 -36.05 -128.93
C GLY A 363 -4.67 -35.20 -127.69
N LYS A 364 -4.80 -33.87 -127.78
CA LYS A 364 -4.79 -32.91 -126.65
C LYS A 364 -6.23 -32.55 -126.26
N SER A 365 -6.68 -32.85 -125.04
CA SER A 365 -7.89 -32.24 -124.43
C SER A 365 -7.99 -32.29 -122.89
N GLU A 366 -7.16 -33.03 -122.15
CA GLU A 366 -7.31 -33.22 -120.69
C GLU A 366 -6.66 -32.14 -119.79
N ARG A 367 -5.82 -31.26 -120.34
CA ARG A 367 -4.97 -30.35 -119.53
C ARG A 367 -5.71 -29.14 -118.95
N VAL A 368 -6.86 -28.76 -119.53
CA VAL A 368 -7.62 -27.58 -119.08
C VAL A 368 -8.52 -27.92 -117.89
N GLU A 369 -9.20 -29.07 -117.92
CA GLU A 369 -10.05 -29.51 -116.78
C GLU A 369 -9.24 -29.82 -115.52
N SER A 370 -8.00 -30.29 -115.64
CA SER A 370 -7.14 -30.55 -114.48
C SER A 370 -6.71 -29.27 -113.77
N LEU A 371 -6.51 -28.17 -114.50
CA LEU A 371 -6.10 -26.89 -113.92
C LEU A 371 -7.29 -26.17 -113.25
N GLU A 372 -8.49 -26.25 -113.82
CA GLU A 372 -9.71 -25.74 -113.18
C GLU A 372 -10.03 -26.47 -111.87
N ARG A 373 -9.78 -27.79 -111.82
CA ARG A 373 -9.99 -28.59 -110.61
C ARG A 373 -8.98 -28.26 -109.50
N GLN A 374 -7.71 -28.02 -109.86
CA GLN A 374 -6.68 -27.56 -108.91
C GLN A 374 -6.95 -26.15 -108.38
N LEU A 375 -7.48 -25.25 -109.23
CA LEU A 375 -7.81 -23.90 -108.79
C LEU A 375 -8.96 -23.89 -107.77
N ARG A 376 -10.00 -24.71 -107.98
CA ARG A 376 -11.10 -24.84 -107.00
C ARG A 376 -10.66 -25.51 -105.70
N GLU A 377 -9.79 -26.50 -105.77
CA GLU A 377 -9.21 -27.14 -104.59
C GLU A 377 -8.35 -26.16 -103.78
N SER A 378 -7.53 -25.35 -104.45
CA SER A 378 -6.71 -24.31 -103.80
C SER A 378 -7.57 -23.22 -103.14
N ASP A 379 -8.70 -22.84 -103.76
CA ASP A 379 -9.61 -21.83 -103.21
C ASP A 379 -10.34 -22.35 -101.97
N LEU A 380 -10.74 -23.63 -101.96
CA LEU A 380 -11.31 -24.29 -100.78
C LEU A 380 -10.28 -24.39 -99.63
N GLN A 381 -9.02 -24.71 -99.94
CA GLN A 381 -7.95 -24.74 -98.93
C GLN A 381 -7.65 -23.36 -98.35
N LEU A 382 -7.70 -22.32 -99.18
CA LEU A 382 -7.53 -20.94 -98.73
C LEU A 382 -8.67 -20.51 -97.80
N GLN A 383 -9.92 -20.81 -98.15
CA GLN A 383 -11.07 -20.51 -97.29
C GLN A 383 -11.00 -21.25 -95.95
N HIS A 384 -10.57 -22.52 -95.95
CA HIS A 384 -10.37 -23.27 -94.71
C HIS A 384 -9.24 -22.68 -93.85
N ALA A 385 -8.13 -22.26 -94.46
CA ALA A 385 -7.04 -21.60 -93.75
C ALA A 385 -7.46 -20.26 -93.15
N VAL A 386 -8.26 -19.46 -93.88
CA VAL A 386 -8.82 -18.19 -93.40
C VAL A 386 -9.77 -18.42 -92.23
N ALA A 387 -10.73 -19.35 -92.35
CA ALA A 387 -11.64 -19.69 -91.27
C ALA A 387 -10.90 -20.21 -90.02
N SER A 388 -9.84 -21.01 -90.20
CA SER A 388 -8.99 -21.48 -89.09
C SER A 388 -8.19 -20.33 -88.44
N ALA A 389 -7.71 -19.37 -89.24
CA ALA A 389 -6.97 -18.22 -88.73
C ALA A 389 -7.90 -17.30 -87.92
N GLU A 390 -9.10 -17.01 -88.42
CA GLU A 390 -10.12 -16.23 -87.73
C GLU A 390 -10.53 -16.89 -86.40
N ALA A 391 -10.80 -18.19 -86.41
CA ALA A 391 -11.11 -18.94 -85.18
C ALA A 391 -9.95 -18.91 -84.16
N SER A 392 -8.70 -18.95 -84.64
CA SER A 392 -7.52 -18.85 -83.76
C SER A 392 -7.35 -17.44 -83.18
N GLN A 393 -7.65 -16.40 -83.97
CA GLN A 393 -7.60 -15.00 -83.54
C GLN A 393 -8.68 -14.68 -82.51
N GLU A 394 -9.90 -15.19 -82.71
CA GLU A 394 -10.99 -15.05 -81.73
C GLU A 394 -10.65 -15.76 -80.42
N LYS A 395 -10.07 -16.97 -80.49
CA LYS A 395 -9.56 -17.69 -79.31
C LYS A 395 -8.49 -16.89 -78.57
N GLN A 396 -7.55 -16.26 -79.29
CA GLN A 396 -6.52 -15.42 -78.69
C GLN A 396 -7.12 -14.17 -78.01
N SER A 397 -8.10 -13.53 -78.64
CA SER A 397 -8.83 -12.39 -78.07
C SER A 397 -9.54 -12.76 -76.76
N MET A 398 -10.24 -13.91 -76.74
CA MET A 398 -10.87 -14.41 -75.51
C MET A 398 -9.87 -14.71 -74.40
N LEU A 399 -8.71 -15.32 -74.74
CA LEU A 399 -7.65 -15.58 -73.76
C LEU A 399 -7.09 -14.28 -73.17
N TYR A 400 -6.89 -13.24 -73.99
CA TYR A 400 -6.44 -11.93 -73.50
C TYR A 400 -7.46 -11.27 -72.56
N SER A 401 -8.75 -11.37 -72.86
CA SER A 401 -9.79 -10.87 -71.94
C SER A 401 -9.76 -11.63 -70.61
N ALA A 402 -9.65 -12.96 -70.65
CA ALA A 402 -9.60 -13.79 -69.45
C ALA A 402 -8.35 -13.51 -68.59
N ILE A 403 -7.19 -13.29 -69.22
CA ILE A 403 -5.95 -12.90 -68.52
C ILE A 403 -6.15 -11.55 -67.81
N LYS A 404 -6.73 -10.57 -68.50
CA LYS A 404 -6.99 -9.25 -67.94
C LYS A 404 -7.94 -9.30 -66.73
N ASP A 405 -8.97 -10.13 -66.79
CA ASP A 405 -9.89 -10.32 -65.67
C ASP A 405 -9.17 -10.99 -64.47
N MET A 406 -8.32 -11.99 -64.73
CA MET A 406 -7.48 -12.61 -63.71
C MET A 406 -6.49 -11.62 -63.07
N GLU A 407 -5.89 -10.72 -63.85
CA GLU A 407 -5.01 -9.66 -63.32
C GLU A 407 -5.74 -8.72 -62.36
N HIS A 408 -6.98 -8.34 -62.69
CA HIS A 408 -7.82 -7.54 -61.80
C HIS A 408 -8.12 -8.28 -60.48
N VAL A 409 -8.44 -9.57 -60.55
CA VAL A 409 -8.67 -10.40 -59.34
C VAL A 409 -7.40 -10.53 -58.50
N ILE A 410 -6.24 -10.77 -59.13
CA ILE A 410 -4.95 -10.83 -58.43
C ILE A 410 -4.67 -9.50 -57.71
N LYS A 411 -4.94 -8.37 -58.37
CA LYS A 411 -4.74 -7.04 -57.80
C LYS A 411 -5.65 -6.78 -56.60
N ASP A 412 -6.94 -7.13 -56.70
CA ASP A 412 -7.90 -7.04 -55.61
C ASP A 412 -7.49 -7.93 -54.42
N LEU A 413 -7.16 -9.20 -54.68
CA LEU A 413 -6.69 -10.13 -53.67
C LEU A 413 -5.43 -9.62 -52.98
N LYS A 414 -4.45 -9.09 -53.73
CA LYS A 414 -3.22 -8.53 -53.15
C LYS A 414 -3.52 -7.36 -52.21
N SER A 415 -4.45 -6.47 -52.59
CA SER A 415 -4.87 -5.35 -51.72
C SER A 415 -5.56 -5.83 -50.44
N LYS A 416 -6.40 -6.86 -50.54
CA LYS A 416 -7.07 -7.48 -49.39
C LYS A 416 -6.08 -8.18 -48.47
N VAL A 417 -5.08 -8.87 -49.02
CA VAL A 417 -4.00 -9.50 -48.25
C VAL A 417 -3.22 -8.44 -47.47
N SER A 418 -2.76 -7.36 -48.11
CA SER A 418 -2.04 -6.29 -47.38
C SER A 418 -2.88 -5.63 -46.29
N LYS A 419 -4.20 -5.49 -46.50
CA LYS A 419 -5.12 -4.97 -45.48
C LYS A 419 -5.36 -5.96 -44.33
N ALA A 420 -5.37 -7.26 -44.62
CA ALA A 420 -5.50 -8.30 -43.61
C ALA A 420 -4.22 -8.43 -42.78
N GLU A 421 -3.06 -8.35 -43.42
CA GLU A 421 -1.73 -8.40 -42.80
C GLU A 421 -1.53 -7.23 -41.83
N SER A 422 -1.76 -5.99 -42.26
CA SER A 422 -1.70 -4.82 -41.35
C SER A 422 -2.67 -4.89 -40.18
N ARG A 423 -3.84 -5.53 -40.33
CA ARG A 423 -4.75 -5.80 -39.22
C ARG A 423 -4.25 -6.89 -38.29
N ALA A 424 -3.62 -7.92 -38.84
CA ALA A 424 -3.00 -8.98 -38.05
C ALA A 424 -1.84 -8.42 -37.23
N ASP A 425 -0.96 -7.60 -37.84
CA ASP A 425 0.15 -6.92 -37.15
C ASP A 425 -0.37 -6.04 -36.00
N SER A 426 -1.41 -5.23 -36.26
CA SER A 426 -2.02 -4.39 -35.22
C SER A 426 -2.69 -5.19 -34.10
N ALA A 427 -3.27 -6.35 -34.42
CA ALA A 427 -3.84 -7.23 -33.41
C ALA A 427 -2.76 -7.94 -32.58
N GLU A 428 -1.65 -8.32 -33.22
CA GLU A 428 -0.48 -8.91 -32.55
C GLU A 428 0.14 -7.92 -31.56
N GLU A 429 0.31 -6.66 -31.96
CA GLU A 429 0.79 -5.59 -31.07
C GLU A 429 -0.13 -5.40 -29.84
N LYS A 430 -1.46 -5.38 -30.06
CA LYS A 430 -2.42 -5.32 -28.94
C LYS A 430 -2.34 -6.55 -28.03
N CYS A 431 -2.15 -7.74 -28.59
CA CYS A 431 -2.00 -8.97 -27.81
C CYS A 431 -0.71 -8.95 -26.97
N ILE A 432 0.39 -8.40 -27.50
CA ILE A 432 1.64 -8.24 -26.76
C ILE A 432 1.42 -7.31 -25.56
N ILE A 433 0.85 -6.12 -25.79
CA ILE A 433 0.57 -5.15 -24.71
C ILE A 433 -0.35 -5.75 -23.64
N LEU A 434 -1.43 -6.43 -24.05
CA LEU A 434 -2.33 -7.10 -23.11
C LEU A 434 -1.63 -8.23 -22.35
N SER A 435 -0.71 -8.96 -22.98
CA SER A 435 0.06 -10.03 -22.33
C SER A 435 1.05 -9.47 -21.30
N GLU A 436 1.69 -8.34 -21.59
CA GLU A 436 2.58 -7.65 -20.64
C GLU A 436 1.78 -7.14 -19.43
N SER A 437 0.69 -6.40 -19.66
CA SER A 437 -0.17 -5.91 -18.58
C SER A 437 -0.76 -7.05 -17.73
N ASN A 438 -1.12 -8.18 -18.34
CA ASN A 438 -1.62 -9.34 -17.60
C ASN A 438 -0.51 -10.03 -16.79
N ALA A 439 0.75 -9.98 -17.24
CA ALA A 439 1.89 -10.47 -16.46
C ALA A 439 2.13 -9.58 -15.23
N ASP A 440 2.11 -8.25 -15.41
CA ASP A 440 2.25 -7.27 -14.33
C ASP A 440 1.16 -7.44 -13.26
N LEU A 441 -0.10 -7.52 -13.68
CA LEU A 441 -1.24 -7.79 -12.77
C LEU A 441 -1.09 -9.12 -12.02
N ASN A 442 -0.54 -10.15 -12.67
CA ASN A 442 -0.32 -11.44 -12.02
C ASN A 442 0.82 -11.38 -10.99
N GLU A 443 1.85 -10.58 -11.24
CA GLU A 443 2.90 -10.30 -10.24
C GLU A 443 2.33 -9.57 -9.02
N GLU A 444 1.51 -8.53 -9.23
CA GLU A 444 0.83 -7.81 -8.14
C GLU A 444 -0.09 -8.72 -7.33
N LEU A 445 -0.88 -9.57 -7.98
CA LEU A 445 -1.73 -10.56 -7.30
C LEU A 445 -0.91 -11.55 -6.49
N SER A 446 0.24 -11.98 -7.01
CA SER A 446 1.14 -12.89 -6.28
C SER A 446 1.71 -12.22 -5.03
N PHE A 447 2.10 -10.95 -5.14
CA PHE A 447 2.61 -10.15 -4.03
C PHE A 447 1.55 -9.95 -2.94
N LEU A 448 0.34 -9.54 -3.33
CA LEU A 448 -0.79 -9.37 -2.40
C LEU A 448 -1.15 -10.68 -1.70
N ARG A 449 -1.13 -11.80 -2.43
CA ARG A 449 -1.38 -13.13 -1.86
C ARG A 449 -0.32 -13.51 -0.82
N SER A 450 0.96 -13.30 -1.11
CA SER A 450 2.03 -13.55 -0.12
C SER A 450 1.88 -12.67 1.12
N ARG A 451 1.49 -11.40 0.95
CA ARG A 451 1.26 -10.48 2.07
C ARG A 451 0.06 -10.92 2.92
N LEU A 452 -1.02 -11.37 2.28
CA LEU A 452 -2.19 -11.94 2.96
C LEU A 452 -1.82 -13.18 3.78
N GLU A 453 -1.01 -14.09 3.22
CA GLU A 453 -0.55 -15.29 3.91
C GLU A 453 0.29 -14.95 5.16
N CYS A 454 1.16 -13.92 5.08
CA CYS A 454 1.88 -13.42 6.25
C CYS A 454 0.96 -12.84 7.34
N LEU A 455 -0.04 -12.03 6.94
CA LEU A 455 -1.01 -11.45 7.86
C LEU A 455 -1.88 -12.52 8.52
N GLU A 456 -2.32 -13.52 7.75
CA GLU A 456 -3.08 -14.67 8.25
C GLU A 456 -2.26 -15.46 9.28
N GLY A 457 -0.97 -15.68 9.01
CA GLY A 457 -0.05 -16.29 9.99
C GLY A 457 0.11 -15.47 11.27
N SER A 458 0.24 -14.15 11.16
CA SER A 458 0.34 -13.26 12.32
C SER A 458 -0.95 -13.23 13.14
N LEU A 459 -2.11 -13.18 12.47
CA LEU A 459 -3.41 -13.26 13.12
C LEU A 459 -3.57 -14.56 13.91
N HIS A 460 -3.15 -15.69 13.35
CA HIS A 460 -3.20 -16.97 14.05
C HIS A 460 -2.33 -16.97 15.30
N GLN A 461 -1.12 -16.41 15.21
CA GLN A 461 -0.21 -16.27 16.35
C GLN A 461 -0.78 -15.38 17.46
N VAL A 462 -1.44 -14.27 17.10
CA VAL A 462 -2.11 -13.39 18.06
C VAL A 462 -3.28 -14.10 18.74
N GLU A 463 -4.10 -14.85 17.99
CA GLU A 463 -5.22 -15.59 18.56
C GLU A 463 -4.72 -16.71 19.50
N GLU A 464 -3.65 -17.42 19.15
CA GLU A 464 -2.99 -18.39 20.04
C GLU A 464 -2.49 -17.73 21.34
N ALA A 465 -1.81 -16.58 21.23
CA ALA A 465 -1.29 -15.84 22.37
C ALA A 465 -2.42 -15.32 23.29
N LYS A 466 -3.51 -14.83 22.71
CA LYS A 466 -4.72 -14.41 23.43
C LYS A 466 -5.37 -15.58 24.16
N VAL A 467 -5.51 -16.75 23.52
CA VAL A 467 -6.04 -17.96 24.15
C VAL A 467 -5.13 -18.42 25.30
N ALA A 468 -3.82 -18.35 25.14
CA ALA A 468 -2.87 -18.66 26.21
C ALA A 468 -3.00 -17.69 27.40
N THR A 469 -3.11 -16.40 27.13
CA THR A 469 -3.30 -15.34 28.15
C THR A 469 -4.62 -15.51 28.89
N ALA A 470 -5.73 -15.78 28.18
CA ALA A 470 -7.03 -16.05 28.78
C ALA A 470 -7.00 -17.27 29.71
N LYS A 471 -6.27 -18.34 29.33
CA LYS A 471 -6.05 -19.51 30.19
C LYS A 471 -5.27 -19.14 31.45
N ASP A 472 -4.25 -18.30 31.36
CA ASP A 472 -3.47 -17.87 32.52
C ASP A 472 -4.28 -16.97 33.47
N MET A 473 -5.00 -15.98 32.94
CA MET A 473 -5.94 -15.16 33.72
C MET A 473 -6.99 -16.04 34.44
N GLY A 474 -7.50 -17.09 33.77
CA GLY A 474 -8.40 -18.05 34.39
C GLY A 474 -7.77 -18.79 35.58
N LYS A 475 -6.47 -19.13 35.51
CA LYS A 475 -5.72 -19.70 36.64
C LYS A 475 -5.54 -18.68 37.76
N GLN A 476 -5.11 -17.46 37.44
CA GLN A 476 -4.92 -16.38 38.42
C GLN A 476 -6.22 -16.03 39.14
N ALA A 477 -7.34 -15.89 38.41
CA ALA A 477 -8.66 -15.63 38.97
C ALA A 477 -9.09 -16.71 39.96
N LYS A 478 -8.77 -17.98 39.69
CA LYS A 478 -9.05 -19.10 40.60
C LYS A 478 -8.22 -19.01 41.89
N VAL A 479 -6.94 -18.62 41.78
CA VAL A 479 -6.07 -18.37 42.95
C VAL A 479 -6.62 -17.21 43.79
N PHE A 480 -6.97 -16.09 43.14
CA PHE A 480 -7.52 -14.92 43.82
C PHE A 480 -8.85 -15.24 44.53
N LYS A 481 -9.74 -16.00 43.88
CA LYS A 481 -10.98 -16.49 44.50
C LYS A 481 -10.71 -17.31 45.75
N ASN A 482 -9.71 -18.19 45.73
CA ASN A 482 -9.34 -18.99 46.91
C ASN A 482 -8.81 -18.11 48.06
N LEU A 483 -7.96 -17.13 47.75
CA LEU A 483 -7.44 -16.16 48.73
C LEU A 483 -8.55 -15.31 49.34
N LEU A 484 -9.49 -14.81 48.52
CA LEU A 484 -10.66 -14.07 49.02
C LEU A 484 -11.52 -14.92 49.97
N MET A 485 -11.69 -16.20 49.66
CA MET A 485 -12.43 -17.11 50.51
C MET A 485 -11.70 -17.35 51.85
N GLN A 486 -10.38 -17.50 51.84
CA GLN A 486 -9.57 -17.56 53.06
C GLN A 486 -9.66 -16.26 53.88
N LEU A 487 -9.59 -15.10 53.22
CA LEU A 487 -9.71 -13.80 53.87
C LEU A 487 -11.09 -13.60 54.51
N ALA A 488 -12.16 -14.07 53.86
CA ALA A 488 -13.51 -14.02 54.41
C ALA A 488 -13.64 -14.88 55.70
N VAL A 489 -13.06 -16.08 55.70
CA VAL A 489 -13.03 -16.95 56.89
C VAL A 489 -12.24 -16.29 58.03
N GLU A 490 -11.08 -15.69 57.75
CA GLU A 490 -10.29 -14.99 58.76
C GLU A 490 -10.99 -13.73 59.31
N ARG A 491 -11.67 -12.97 58.45
CA ARG A 491 -12.51 -11.84 58.88
C ARG A 491 -13.62 -12.31 59.83
N GLU A 492 -14.30 -13.42 59.50
CA GLU A 492 -15.34 -13.99 60.37
C GLU A 492 -14.75 -14.44 61.72
N ARG A 493 -13.59 -15.10 61.71
CA ARG A 493 -12.86 -15.52 62.91
C ARG A 493 -12.50 -14.32 63.80
N LEU A 494 -11.91 -13.27 63.23
CA LEU A 494 -11.56 -12.04 63.93
C LEU A 494 -12.79 -11.33 64.49
N ASN A 495 -13.88 -11.27 63.73
CA ASN A 495 -15.12 -10.65 64.17
C ASN A 495 -15.74 -11.40 65.37
N LYS A 496 -15.69 -12.74 65.36
CA LYS A 496 -16.08 -13.56 66.52
C LYS A 496 -15.21 -13.28 67.75
N GLN A 497 -13.88 -13.14 67.57
CA GLN A 497 -12.97 -12.77 68.65
C GLN A 497 -13.25 -11.37 69.22
N LEU A 498 -13.51 -10.38 68.35
CA LEU A 498 -13.89 -9.03 68.77
C LEU A 498 -15.23 -9.01 69.52
N SER A 499 -16.22 -9.76 69.07
CA SER A 499 -17.52 -9.87 69.74
C SER A 499 -17.38 -10.51 71.15
N PHE A 500 -16.57 -11.56 71.26
CA PHE A 500 -16.23 -12.17 72.55
C PHE A 500 -15.56 -11.16 73.49
N LEU A 501 -14.50 -10.49 73.03
CA LEU A 501 -13.77 -9.50 73.82
C LEU A 501 -14.66 -8.30 74.19
N ALA A 502 -15.55 -7.85 73.31
CA ALA A 502 -16.52 -6.81 73.59
C ALA A 502 -17.51 -7.23 74.69
N SER A 503 -17.97 -8.48 74.68
CA SER A 503 -18.84 -9.03 75.72
C SER A 503 -18.12 -9.15 77.07
N GLU A 504 -16.84 -9.55 77.05
CA GLU A 504 -15.99 -9.62 78.24
C GLU A 504 -15.73 -8.22 78.81
N ASN A 505 -15.37 -7.25 77.96
CA ASN A 505 -15.23 -5.84 78.34
C ASN A 505 -16.52 -5.29 78.95
N LYS A 506 -17.70 -5.63 78.40
CA LYS A 506 -18.99 -5.24 78.99
C LYS A 506 -19.16 -5.81 80.40
N ILE A 507 -18.78 -7.07 80.63
CA ILE A 507 -18.82 -7.71 81.95
C ILE A 507 -17.84 -7.04 82.92
N LEU A 508 -16.60 -6.78 82.49
CA LEU A 508 -15.59 -6.11 83.30
C LEU A 508 -15.99 -4.69 83.68
N VAL A 509 -16.59 -3.93 82.76
CA VAL A 509 -17.14 -2.59 83.04
C VAL A 509 -18.26 -2.66 84.08
N VAL A 510 -19.14 -3.65 84.02
CA VAL A 510 -20.18 -3.86 85.05
C VAL A 510 -19.54 -4.20 86.40
N LYS A 511 -18.51 -5.08 86.42
CA LYS A 511 -17.76 -5.42 87.65
C LYS A 511 -17.05 -4.21 88.25
N LEU A 512 -16.41 -3.37 87.43
CA LEU A 512 -15.79 -2.13 87.89
C LEU A 512 -16.82 -1.16 88.47
N LYS A 513 -17.97 -0.97 87.80
CA LYS A 513 -19.07 -0.17 88.36
C LYS A 513 -19.63 -0.74 89.67
N GLN A 514 -19.51 -2.05 89.90
CA GLN A 514 -19.84 -2.68 91.18
C GLN A 514 -18.77 -2.46 92.26
N THR A 515 -17.48 -2.44 91.91
CA THR A 515 -16.40 -2.16 92.88
C THR A 515 -16.24 -0.69 93.25
N TYR A 516 -16.77 0.25 92.46
CA TYR A 516 -16.87 1.67 92.84
C TYR A 516 -18.00 1.99 93.84
N LYS A 517 -18.69 0.98 94.38
CA LYS A 517 -19.78 1.16 95.36
C LYS A 517 -19.37 1.05 96.84
N ASP A 518 -18.09 0.84 97.17
CA ASP A 518 -17.62 0.84 98.57
C ASP A 518 -16.29 1.64 98.76
N PRO A 519 -16.12 2.38 99.87
CA PRO A 519 -15.03 3.37 100.01
C PRO A 519 -13.78 2.87 100.78
N SER A 520 -12.59 3.02 100.15
CA SER A 520 -11.24 3.38 100.68
C SER A 520 -10.59 2.62 101.88
N PRO A 521 -9.29 2.81 102.25
CA PRO A 521 -8.12 3.44 101.61
C PRO A 521 -6.80 2.62 101.62
N ALA A 522 -5.86 3.04 100.74
CA ALA A 522 -4.39 3.16 100.84
C ALA A 522 -3.49 2.13 101.58
N VAL A 523 -2.34 1.77 100.95
CA VAL A 523 -0.94 2.07 101.40
C VAL A 523 0.11 1.45 100.43
N SER A 524 1.22 2.18 100.32
CA SER A 524 2.47 2.07 99.54
C SER A 524 3.28 0.76 99.62
N VAL A 525 4.18 0.52 98.63
CA VAL A 525 5.66 0.41 98.78
C VAL A 525 6.34 0.01 97.43
N SER A 526 7.50 0.62 97.21
CA SER A 526 8.49 0.52 96.12
C SER A 526 9.35 -0.77 96.10
N LEU A 527 9.81 -1.20 94.92
CA LEU A 527 11.22 -1.64 94.68
C LEU A 527 11.54 -1.76 93.19
N ALA A 528 12.71 -1.25 92.79
CA ALA A 528 13.32 -1.38 91.47
C ALA A 528 14.22 -2.62 91.39
N THR A 529 14.48 -3.14 90.18
CA THR A 529 15.79 -3.67 89.72
C THR A 529 15.79 -3.88 88.21
N ASP A 530 16.91 -3.46 87.60
CA ASP A 530 17.35 -3.59 86.20
C ASP A 530 17.44 -5.05 85.70
N HIS A 531 17.39 -5.28 84.39
CA HIS A 531 18.59 -5.63 83.58
C HIS A 531 18.27 -5.78 82.08
N GLU A 532 19.33 -5.66 81.30
CA GLU A 532 19.44 -5.34 79.88
C GLU A 532 19.89 -6.58 79.07
N VAL A 533 19.76 -6.49 77.73
CA VAL A 533 20.51 -7.22 76.69
C VAL A 533 20.30 -8.75 76.55
N ASP A 534 19.81 -9.20 75.38
CA ASP A 534 20.71 -9.84 74.38
C ASP A 534 20.03 -10.20 73.04
N LYS A 535 20.62 -9.68 71.96
CA LYS A 535 20.52 -10.20 70.59
C LYS A 535 21.42 -11.42 70.47
N LYS A 536 20.96 -12.50 69.85
CA LYS A 536 21.84 -13.61 69.42
C LYS A 536 21.65 -13.96 67.96
N ASN A 537 22.74 -13.75 67.21
CA ASN A 537 23.05 -14.37 65.93
C ASN A 537 23.38 -15.86 66.12
N LEU A 538 23.03 -16.71 65.14
CA LEU A 538 23.72 -17.96 64.81
C LEU A 538 23.91 -17.95 63.27
N SER A 539 25.10 -17.76 62.70
CA SER A 539 26.32 -18.60 62.70
C SER A 539 26.15 -19.92 61.94
N ALA A 540 26.83 -19.99 60.79
CA ALA A 540 27.08 -21.16 59.97
C ALA A 540 27.83 -22.27 60.73
N ASN A 541 27.62 -23.52 60.31
CA ASN A 541 28.74 -24.40 59.97
C ASN A 541 28.25 -25.59 59.14
N ASP A 542 29.01 -25.84 58.08
CA ASP A 542 28.98 -27.02 57.24
C ASP A 542 29.38 -28.28 58.03
N ASN A 543 28.85 -29.43 57.63
CA ASN A 543 29.66 -30.65 57.55
C ASN A 543 29.06 -31.66 56.56
N GLU A 544 29.93 -31.97 55.62
CA GLU A 544 29.85 -32.87 54.48
C GLU A 544 29.87 -34.35 54.90
N VAL A 545 29.01 -35.18 54.28
CA VAL A 545 29.24 -36.62 54.14
C VAL A 545 28.86 -37.02 52.70
N ASN A 546 29.90 -37.25 51.90
CA ASN A 546 29.85 -37.90 50.58
C ASN A 546 29.64 -39.40 50.72
N ILE A 547 28.77 -40.03 49.91
CA ILE A 547 29.08 -41.25 49.13
C ILE A 547 28.29 -41.21 47.79
N ALA A 548 29.04 -41.42 46.71
CA ALA A 548 28.77 -41.69 45.29
C ALA A 548 27.41 -42.36 44.95
N ASP A 549 26.84 -42.25 43.74
CA ASP A 549 27.48 -42.40 42.42
C ASP A 549 26.53 -42.01 41.28
N SER A 550 27.09 -41.83 40.07
CA SER A 550 26.47 -41.66 38.74
C SER A 550 26.27 -40.23 38.20
N MET A 551 27.32 -39.77 37.51
CA MET A 551 27.28 -38.79 36.41
C MET A 551 26.84 -39.47 35.09
N PRO A 552 26.26 -38.73 34.11
CA PRO A 552 27.12 -38.09 33.12
C PRO A 552 26.70 -36.65 32.72
N ASP A 553 27.73 -35.82 32.69
CA ASP A 553 28.17 -34.93 31.61
C ASP A 553 27.41 -33.65 31.22
N ALA A 554 28.23 -32.64 30.95
CA ALA A 554 28.00 -31.23 31.08
C ALA A 554 27.52 -30.56 29.79
N GLY A 555 26.68 -29.53 29.95
CA GLY A 555 26.21 -28.69 28.86
C GLY A 555 25.64 -27.36 29.32
N THR A 556 26.51 -26.45 29.76
CA THR A 556 26.36 -24.97 29.70
C THR A 556 25.06 -24.36 30.26
N MET A 557 24.89 -24.37 31.58
CA MET A 557 23.90 -23.52 32.25
C MET A 557 24.52 -22.14 32.52
N ARG A 558 24.42 -21.21 31.55
CA ARG A 558 24.67 -19.78 31.80
C ARG A 558 23.49 -19.23 32.60
N ARG A 559 23.80 -18.73 33.80
CA ARG A 559 22.94 -17.83 34.57
C ARG A 559 22.52 -16.67 33.66
N ILE A 560 21.22 -16.45 33.54
CA ILE A 560 20.67 -15.26 32.89
C ILE A 560 20.83 -14.12 33.89
N ASP A 561 21.78 -13.25 33.59
CA ASP A 561 22.01 -11.98 34.25
C ASP A 561 20.93 -11.00 33.79
N ALA A 562 20.14 -10.46 34.71
CA ALA A 562 19.08 -9.49 34.44
C ALA A 562 19.64 -8.06 34.34
N GLY A 563 20.69 -7.89 33.53
CA GLY A 563 21.45 -6.64 33.39
C GLY A 563 21.91 -6.32 31.98
N VAL A 564 21.47 -7.06 30.95
CA VAL A 564 21.83 -6.80 29.55
C VAL A 564 20.63 -7.05 28.64
N LEU A 565 19.57 -6.25 28.77
CA LEU A 565 18.69 -6.03 27.61
C LEU A 565 19.42 -4.98 26.76
N ASN A 566 20.17 -5.48 25.77
CA ASN A 566 20.97 -4.66 24.88
C ASN A 566 20.06 -3.62 24.22
N VAL A 567 20.22 -2.34 24.57
CA VAL A 567 19.42 -1.18 24.11
C VAL A 567 19.18 -1.22 22.59
N ARG A 568 20.12 -1.80 21.83
CA ARG A 568 19.99 -2.08 20.39
C ARG A 568 18.73 -2.88 20.01
N HIS A 569 18.28 -3.83 20.82
CA HIS A 569 17.10 -4.68 20.54
C HIS A 569 15.79 -3.97 20.88
N ILE A 570 15.81 -3.08 21.87
CA ILE A 570 14.67 -2.22 22.21
C ILE A 570 14.49 -1.18 21.11
N ILE A 571 15.58 -0.51 20.70
CA ILE A 571 15.57 0.47 19.60
C ILE A 571 15.14 -0.19 18.28
N LEU A 572 15.64 -1.39 17.97
CA LEU A 572 15.22 -2.12 16.78
C LEU A 572 13.73 -2.48 16.82
N SER A 573 13.20 -2.85 17.99
CA SER A 573 11.77 -3.17 18.15
C SER A 573 10.89 -1.93 17.99
N VAL A 574 11.33 -0.77 18.48
CA VAL A 574 10.63 0.51 18.32
C VAL A 574 10.67 0.98 16.86
N LEU A 575 11.79 0.80 16.17
CA LEU A 575 11.93 1.13 14.73
C LEU A 575 11.04 0.26 13.85
N VAL A 576 10.94 -1.04 14.12
CA VAL A 576 10.02 -1.93 13.40
C VAL A 576 8.57 -1.48 13.59
N LEU A 577 8.23 -0.99 14.78
CA LEU A 577 6.88 -0.49 15.11
C LEU A 577 6.58 0.84 14.40
N LEU A 578 7.55 1.75 14.32
CA LEU A 578 7.42 3.03 13.61
C LEU A 578 7.35 2.85 12.09
N VAL A 579 8.15 1.95 11.51
CA VAL A 579 8.07 1.62 10.08
C VAL A 579 6.73 0.97 9.74
N SER A 580 6.22 0.09 10.60
CA SER A 580 4.90 -0.52 10.42
C SER A 580 3.78 0.52 10.47
N ALA A 581 3.86 1.50 11.40
CA ALA A 581 2.91 2.60 11.48
C ALA A 581 2.99 3.55 10.27
N MET A 582 4.18 3.87 9.78
CA MET A 582 4.38 4.67 8.56
C MET A 582 3.85 3.98 7.31
N VAL A 583 4.09 2.68 7.16
CA VAL A 583 3.55 1.89 6.03
C VAL A 583 2.02 1.84 6.11
N TYR A 584 1.45 1.69 7.30
CA TYR A 584 -0.01 1.72 7.50
C TYR A 584 -0.62 3.07 7.13
N LEU A 585 0.02 4.18 7.49
CA LEU A 585 -0.43 5.52 7.12
C LEU A 585 -0.27 5.78 5.61
N TYR A 586 0.84 5.37 5.01
CA TYR A 586 1.07 5.53 3.57
C TYR A 586 0.09 4.74 2.71
N PHE A 587 -0.28 3.52 3.10
CA PHE A 587 -1.31 2.75 2.39
C PHE A 587 -2.73 3.28 2.62
N LYS A 588 -2.97 4.05 3.69
CA LYS A 588 -4.26 4.72 3.92
C LYS A 588 -4.47 5.91 2.98
N ASP A 589 -3.39 6.57 2.54
CA ASP A 589 -3.45 7.74 1.67
C ASP A 589 -3.44 7.41 0.15
N VAL A 590 -3.06 6.19 -0.24
CA VAL A 590 -2.96 5.77 -1.66
C VAL A 590 -4.28 5.19 -2.21
N ASP A 591 -5.29 4.94 -1.38
CA ASP A 591 -6.59 4.38 -1.82
C ASP A 591 -7.56 5.43 -2.42
N VAL A 592 -7.07 6.63 -2.78
CA VAL A 592 -7.84 7.68 -3.46
C VAL A 592 -7.21 8.00 -4.82
N ASP A 593 -7.55 7.19 -5.82
CA ASP A 593 -7.80 7.60 -7.22
C ASP A 593 -7.70 6.38 -8.15
N VAL A 594 -8.84 5.71 -8.39
CA VAL A 594 -9.04 4.95 -9.62
C VAL A 594 -10.35 5.43 -10.24
N ASP A 595 -10.20 6.48 -11.02
CA ASP A 595 -11.24 7.07 -11.86
C ASP A 595 -11.52 6.10 -13.02
N VAL A 596 -12.72 5.50 -13.04
CA VAL A 596 -13.19 4.69 -14.18
C VAL A 596 -14.17 5.54 -14.98
N SER A 597 -13.67 6.13 -16.06
CA SER A 597 -14.46 6.73 -17.13
C SER A 597 -14.82 5.68 -18.21
N PRO A 598 -15.94 5.88 -18.94
CA PRO A 598 -16.81 4.83 -19.48
C PRO A 598 -16.30 3.98 -20.63
#